data_AF-A0A0C3PBD4-F1
#
_entry.id   AF-A0A0C3PBD4-F1
#
_cell.length_a   1.000
_cell.length_b   1.000
_cell.length_c   1.000
_cell.angle_alpha   90.00
_cell.angle_beta   90.00
_cell.angle_gamma   90.00
#
_symmetry.space_group_name_H-M   'P 1'
#
loop_
_entity.id
_entity.type
_entity.pdbx_description
1 polymer ?
#
loop_
_entity_poly.entity_id
_entity_poly.type
_entity_poly.pdbx_seq_one_letter_code
_entity_poly.pdbx_strand_id
1 'polypeptide(L)'
;MGCCQANSEVDGIIALIGPPGSGRTSFMCNATGANYQGNGNSVKCQTCKVEAGLYTDNCGHKILLIDTPGIGAPLGRGEKEISEEEVSQAVRKWLQGNRYDDRLAGILFFQQLKAKRPETPSISCFRGLCQSGAYFYSSIVLVGTMGDDTDLRRFKEGTWRNLISQGVKSLRYQNTPQSAREAISMIIK
;
A
#
# COMPACT_ATOMS: atom_id res chain seq x y z
N MET A 1 9.61 29.48 -11.65
CA MET A 1 9.62 28.23 -12.44
C MET A 1 10.91 27.51 -12.10
N GLY A 2 10.86 26.52 -11.22
CA GLY A 2 12.02 25.70 -10.89
C GLY A 2 12.00 24.44 -11.76
N CYS A 3 13.03 24.24 -12.58
CA CYS A 3 13.16 23.03 -13.38
C CYS A 3 13.47 21.84 -12.46
N CYS A 4 12.51 20.93 -12.27
CA CYS A 4 12.74 19.62 -11.68
C CYS A 4 13.60 18.80 -12.66
N GLN A 5 14.86 18.56 -12.32
CA GLN A 5 15.70 17.64 -13.08
C GLN A 5 15.25 16.20 -12.79
N ALA A 6 14.87 15.47 -13.82
CA ALA A 6 14.52 14.06 -13.71
C ALA A 6 15.79 13.25 -13.36
N ASN A 7 15.89 12.77 -12.13
CA ASN A 7 16.94 11.85 -11.74
C ASN A 7 16.63 10.43 -12.28
N SER A 8 17.65 9.63 -12.57
CA SER A 8 17.48 8.24 -13.05
C SER A 8 17.15 7.26 -11.91
N GLU A 9 17.32 7.68 -10.66
CA GLU A 9 17.01 6.89 -9.47
C GLU A 9 15.53 6.96 -9.05
N VAL A 10 15.07 5.92 -8.36
CA VAL A 10 13.77 5.90 -7.68
C VAL A 10 13.87 6.75 -6.41
N ASP A 11 12.97 7.74 -6.28
CA ASP A 11 12.92 8.71 -5.18
C ASP A 11 12.32 8.13 -3.89
N GLY A 12 11.50 7.08 -4.00
CA GLY A 12 10.94 6.40 -2.84
C GLY A 12 10.14 5.16 -3.19
N ILE A 13 9.94 4.29 -2.19
CA ILE A 13 9.17 3.05 -2.32
C ILE A 13 7.96 3.09 -1.38
N ILE A 14 6.80 2.69 -1.89
CA ILE A 14 5.56 2.58 -1.11
C ILE A 14 5.05 1.14 -1.19
N ALA A 15 4.83 0.51 -0.05
CA ALA A 15 4.21 -0.81 0.01
C ALA A 15 2.69 -0.73 0.06
N LEU A 16 2.02 -1.54 -0.76
CA LEU A 16 0.56 -1.71 -0.76
C LEU A 16 0.24 -2.97 0.04
N ILE A 17 -0.40 -2.82 1.20
CA ILE A 17 -0.62 -3.90 2.18
C ILE A 17 -2.11 -3.98 2.51
N GLY A 18 -2.64 -5.17 2.80
CA GLY A 18 -4.05 -5.36 3.13
C GLY A 18 -4.52 -6.78 2.81
N PRO A 19 -5.77 -7.12 3.13
CA PRO A 19 -6.33 -8.43 2.83
C PRO A 19 -6.59 -8.63 1.32
N PRO A 20 -6.78 -9.87 0.84
CA PRO A 20 -7.24 -10.15 -0.51
C PRO A 20 -8.48 -9.35 -0.90
N GLY A 21 -8.52 -8.88 -2.15
CA GLY A 21 -9.65 -8.11 -2.68
C GLY A 21 -9.80 -6.68 -2.10
N SER A 22 -8.87 -6.21 -1.28
CA SER A 22 -8.91 -4.85 -0.70
C SER A 22 -8.67 -3.72 -1.71
N GLY A 23 -8.22 -4.03 -2.94
CA GLY A 23 -8.06 -3.08 -4.04
C GLY A 23 -6.61 -2.63 -4.34
N ARG A 24 -5.61 -3.27 -3.73
CA ARG A 24 -4.18 -2.94 -3.89
C ARG A 24 -3.68 -3.01 -5.33
N THR A 25 -3.89 -4.14 -6.01
CA THR A 25 -3.47 -4.32 -7.41
C THR A 25 -4.18 -3.34 -8.34
N SER A 26 -5.50 -3.16 -8.17
CA SER A 26 -6.27 -2.16 -8.94
C SER A 26 -5.79 -0.73 -8.70
N PHE A 27 -5.40 -0.40 -7.46
CA PHE A 27 -4.77 0.86 -7.13
C PHE A 27 -3.45 1.05 -7.88
N MET A 28 -2.57 0.04 -7.87
CA MET A 28 -1.30 0.09 -8.58
C MET A 28 -1.52 0.33 -10.08
N CYS A 29 -2.43 -0.42 -10.73
CA CYS A 29 -2.74 -0.24 -12.15
C CYS A 29 -3.25 1.17 -12.46
N ASN A 30 -4.18 1.69 -11.64
CA ASN A 30 -4.71 3.04 -11.82
C ASN A 30 -3.65 4.13 -11.60
N ALA A 31 -2.73 3.92 -10.66
CA ALA A 31 -1.65 4.86 -10.38
C ALA A 31 -0.62 4.89 -11.52
N THR A 32 -0.19 3.72 -12.01
CA THR A 32 0.87 3.62 -13.03
C THR A 32 0.36 3.82 -14.46
N GLY A 33 -0.96 3.85 -14.67
CA GLY A 33 -1.53 3.89 -16.01
C GLY A 33 -1.31 2.59 -16.80
N ALA A 34 -0.92 1.50 -16.13
CA ALA A 34 -0.85 0.18 -16.74
C ALA A 34 -2.27 -0.22 -17.16
N ASN A 35 -2.52 -0.24 -18.47
CA ASN A 35 -3.78 -0.72 -19.01
C ASN A 35 -4.02 -2.15 -18.52
N TYR A 36 -5.20 -2.41 -17.95
CA TYR A 36 -5.75 -3.74 -17.74
C TYR A 36 -6.08 -4.43 -19.09
N GLN A 37 -5.19 -4.32 -20.08
CA GLN A 37 -5.30 -5.06 -21.33
C GLN A 37 -4.64 -6.42 -21.10
N GLY A 38 -5.48 -7.38 -20.75
CA GLY A 38 -5.14 -8.78 -20.67
C GLY A 38 -4.64 -9.30 -22.03
N ASN A 39 -3.34 -9.20 -22.26
CA ASN A 39 -2.67 -10.09 -23.19
C ASN A 39 -2.25 -11.34 -22.43
N GLY A 40 -3.05 -12.40 -22.58
CA GLY A 40 -2.57 -13.78 -22.63
C GLY A 40 -2.14 -14.48 -21.34
N ASN A 41 -1.94 -13.78 -20.23
CA ASN A 41 -1.80 -14.39 -18.91
C ASN A 41 -2.76 -13.71 -17.97
N SER A 42 -3.86 -14.38 -17.66
CA SER A 42 -4.72 -14.03 -16.53
C SER A 42 -3.81 -13.81 -15.31
N VAL A 43 -3.63 -12.55 -14.88
CA VAL A 43 -3.15 -12.26 -13.53
C VAL A 43 -4.28 -12.73 -12.62
N LYS A 44 -4.31 -14.04 -12.35
CA LYS A 44 -5.01 -14.58 -11.20
C LYS A 44 -4.44 -13.79 -10.03
N CYS A 45 -5.28 -12.91 -9.48
CA CYS A 45 -5.03 -12.18 -8.24
C CYS A 45 -4.96 -13.17 -7.07
N GLN A 46 -3.89 -13.95 -7.07
CA GLN A 46 -3.31 -14.64 -5.94
C GLN A 46 -1.87 -14.15 -5.98
N THR A 47 -1.63 -12.95 -5.47
CA THR A 47 -0.28 -12.41 -5.31
C THR A 47 0.45 -13.30 -4.32
N CYS A 48 1.07 -14.38 -4.79
CA CYS A 48 1.96 -15.22 -3.99
C CYS A 48 3.38 -14.62 -3.94
N LYS A 49 3.60 -13.49 -4.64
CA LYS A 49 4.87 -12.77 -4.77
C LYS A 49 4.63 -11.26 -4.70
N VAL A 50 5.69 -10.51 -4.39
CA VAL A 50 5.69 -9.05 -4.42
C VAL A 50 5.91 -8.58 -5.87
N GLU A 51 5.03 -7.71 -6.36
CA GLU A 51 5.09 -7.12 -7.70
C GLU A 51 5.34 -5.62 -7.60
N ALA A 52 6.01 -5.02 -8.59
CA ALA A 52 6.39 -3.61 -8.54
C ALA A 52 5.89 -2.85 -9.78
N GLY A 53 5.40 -1.63 -9.57
CA GLY A 53 4.97 -0.70 -10.61
C GLY A 53 5.54 0.69 -10.39
N LEU A 54 6.02 1.33 -11.46
CA LEU A 54 6.57 2.68 -11.40
C LEU A 54 5.47 3.73 -11.57
N TYR A 55 5.30 4.58 -10.56
CA TYR A 55 4.48 5.79 -10.61
C TYR A 55 5.40 6.99 -10.81
N THR A 56 5.02 7.92 -11.68
CA THR A 56 5.70 9.22 -11.82
C THR A 56 4.70 10.32 -11.49
N ASP A 57 5.04 11.18 -10.54
CA ASP A 57 4.18 12.30 -10.19
C ASP A 57 4.30 13.45 -11.20
N ASN A 58 3.48 14.49 -11.02
CA ASN A 58 3.47 15.65 -11.92
C ASN A 58 4.76 16.50 -11.82
N CYS A 59 5.56 16.30 -10.77
CA CYS A 59 6.85 16.96 -10.55
C CYS A 59 8.01 16.15 -11.14
N GLY A 60 7.75 14.94 -11.66
CA GLY A 60 8.75 14.05 -12.22
C GLY A 60 9.39 13.10 -11.21
N HIS A 61 8.91 13.04 -9.96
CA HIS A 61 9.41 12.10 -8.97
C HIS A 61 8.95 10.68 -9.31
N LYS A 62 9.90 9.74 -9.27
CA LYS A 62 9.74 8.31 -9.57
C LYS A 62 9.53 7.53 -8.28
N ILE A 63 8.30 7.08 -8.07
CA ILE A 63 7.92 6.30 -6.89
C ILE A 63 7.64 4.86 -7.31
N LEU A 64 8.28 3.91 -6.65
CA LEU A 64 7.99 2.50 -6.86
C LEU A 64 6.88 2.05 -5.91
N LEU A 65 5.77 1.59 -6.47
CA LEU A 65 4.71 0.94 -5.72
C LEU A 65 4.97 -0.56 -5.71
N ILE A 66 4.98 -1.19 -4.54
CA ILE A 66 5.11 -2.64 -4.42
C ILE A 66 3.81 -3.25 -3.88
N ASP A 67 3.16 -4.07 -4.71
CA ASP A 67 1.98 -4.85 -4.33
C ASP A 67 2.42 -6.14 -3.62
N THR A 68 1.73 -6.49 -2.55
CA THR A 68 2.17 -7.56 -1.64
C THR A 68 1.17 -8.72 -1.61
N PRO A 69 1.59 -9.93 -1.19
CA PRO A 69 0.65 -10.97 -0.80
C PRO A 69 -0.42 -10.47 0.18
N GLY A 70 -1.64 -11.00 0.07
CA GLY A 70 -2.75 -10.57 0.92
C GLY A 70 -2.66 -11.15 2.32
N ILE A 71 -2.80 -10.30 3.34
CA ILE A 71 -2.94 -10.76 4.74
C ILE A 71 -4.21 -11.61 4.85
N GLY A 72 -4.16 -12.76 5.52
CA GLY A 72 -5.30 -13.67 5.59
C GLY A 72 -5.47 -14.58 4.36
N ALA A 73 -4.60 -14.45 3.34
CA ALA A 73 -4.65 -15.38 2.20
C ALA A 73 -4.14 -16.77 2.61
N PRO A 74 -4.74 -17.87 2.10
CA PRO A 74 -4.27 -19.21 2.43
C PRO A 74 -2.92 -19.53 1.79
N LEU A 75 -1.96 -20.01 2.59
CA LEU A 75 -0.68 -20.57 2.13
C LEU A 75 -0.87 -22.02 1.67
N GLY A 76 -1.53 -22.22 0.52
CA GLY A 76 -1.71 -23.54 -0.09
C GLY A 76 -2.88 -24.36 0.48
N ARG A 77 -2.90 -25.66 0.17
CA ARG A 77 -3.95 -26.59 0.63
C ARG A 77 -3.65 -27.03 2.06
N GLY A 78 -4.16 -26.32 3.06
CA GLY A 78 -4.01 -26.80 4.43
C GLY A 78 -4.19 -25.78 5.53
N GLU A 79 -3.13 -25.11 5.97
CA GLU A 79 -3.03 -24.92 7.44
C GLU A 79 -2.45 -23.58 7.92
N LYS A 80 -2.26 -22.56 7.07
CA LYS A 80 -1.86 -21.24 7.58
C LYS A 80 -2.30 -20.09 6.67
N GLU A 81 -2.86 -19.05 7.27
CA GLU A 81 -3.10 -17.78 6.60
C GLU A 81 -1.85 -16.89 6.69
N ILE A 82 -1.59 -16.10 5.65
CA ILE A 82 -0.48 -15.15 5.63
C ILE A 82 -0.67 -14.11 6.74
N SER A 83 0.27 -14.02 7.68
CA SER A 83 0.27 -12.99 8.73
C SER A 83 0.89 -11.66 8.27
N GLU A 84 0.68 -10.59 9.03
CA GLU A 84 1.32 -9.29 8.79
C GLU A 84 2.85 -9.39 8.90
N GLU A 85 3.40 -10.22 9.79
CA GLU A 85 4.83 -10.51 9.89
C GLU A 85 5.37 -11.17 8.63
N GLU A 86 4.63 -12.11 8.03
CA GLU A 86 5.03 -12.76 6.78
C GLU A 86 5.04 -11.76 5.62
N VAL A 87 4.07 -10.85 5.57
CA VAL A 87 4.09 -9.73 4.60
C VAL A 87 5.28 -8.79 4.86
N SER A 88 5.54 -8.44 6.12
CA SER A 88 6.69 -7.61 6.52
C SER A 88 8.02 -8.24 6.08
N GLN A 89 8.18 -9.56 6.27
CA GLN A 89 9.35 -10.30 5.79
C GLN A 89 9.43 -10.36 4.26
N ALA A 90 8.32 -10.51 3.56
CA ALA A 90 8.29 -10.50 2.10
C ALA A 90 8.73 -9.14 1.54
N VAL A 91 8.26 -8.05 2.13
CA VAL A 91 8.70 -6.68 1.78
C VAL A 91 10.19 -6.52 2.05
N ARG A 92 10.69 -6.93 3.22
CA ARG A 92 12.12 -6.84 3.56
C ARG A 92 12.99 -7.58 2.54
N LYS A 93 12.64 -8.84 2.23
CA LYS A 93 13.38 -9.66 1.26
C LYS A 93 13.37 -9.04 -0.13
N TRP A 94 12.23 -8.47 -0.54
CA TRP A 94 12.12 -7.80 -1.83
C TRP A 94 13.00 -6.55 -1.90
N LEU A 95 13.02 -5.71 -0.84
CA LEU A 95 13.88 -4.52 -0.77
C LEU A 95 15.37 -4.90 -0.85
N GLN A 96 15.80 -5.86 -0.04
CA GLN A 96 17.17 -6.37 -0.01
C GLN A 96 17.60 -6.96 -1.37
N GLY A 97 16.75 -7.80 -1.96
CA GLY A 97 17.04 -8.46 -3.24
C GLY A 97 17.16 -7.48 -4.42
N ASN A 98 16.54 -6.31 -4.32
CA ASN A 98 16.60 -5.25 -5.33
C ASN A 98 17.55 -4.09 -4.95
N ARG A 99 18.34 -4.25 -3.88
CA ARG A 99 19.31 -3.23 -3.38
C ARG A 99 18.64 -1.89 -3.05
N TYR A 100 17.43 -1.97 -2.51
CA TYR A 100 16.63 -0.86 -2.01
C TYR A 100 16.53 -0.88 -0.48
N ASP A 101 17.57 -1.40 0.17
CA ASP A 101 17.74 -1.34 1.61
C ASP A 101 17.48 0.09 2.09
N ASP A 102 16.66 0.21 3.13
CA ASP A 102 16.25 1.49 3.69
C ASP A 102 15.67 2.48 2.66
N ARG A 103 14.94 2.03 1.62
CA ARG A 103 14.21 2.93 0.68
C ARG A 103 12.68 2.95 0.83
N LEU A 104 12.13 2.25 1.81
CA LEU A 104 10.69 2.26 2.07
C LEU A 104 10.26 3.59 2.72
N ALA A 105 9.62 4.43 1.92
CA ALA A 105 9.12 5.75 2.30
C ALA A 105 7.83 5.65 3.15
N GLY A 106 6.98 4.65 2.86
CA GLY A 106 5.75 4.44 3.61
C GLY A 106 4.90 3.27 3.14
N ILE A 107 3.71 3.17 3.74
CA ILE A 107 2.76 2.07 3.54
C ILE A 107 1.37 2.63 3.29
N LEU A 108 0.73 2.14 2.23
CA LEU A 108 -0.70 2.27 2.02
C LEU A 108 -1.37 0.97 2.49
N PHE A 109 -2.11 1.04 3.60
CA PHE A 109 -2.83 -0.10 4.16
C PHE A 109 -4.29 -0.10 3.70
N PHE A 110 -4.67 -1.03 2.85
CA PHE A 110 -5.98 -1.13 2.22
C PHE A 110 -6.94 -1.97 3.05
N GLN A 111 -8.18 -1.50 3.15
CA GLN A 111 -9.25 -2.19 3.85
C GLN A 111 -10.58 -1.92 3.15
N GLN A 112 -11.37 -2.97 2.93
CA GLN A 112 -12.75 -2.79 2.49
C GLN A 112 -13.57 -2.25 3.66
N LEU A 113 -14.20 -1.09 3.44
CA LEU A 113 -15.03 -0.43 4.45
C LEU A 113 -16.36 -1.17 4.70
N LYS A 114 -16.81 -1.98 3.74
CA LYS A 114 -18.00 -2.83 3.87
C LYS A 114 -17.70 -4.26 4.34
N ALA A 115 -16.46 -4.54 4.76
CA ALA A 115 -16.12 -5.84 5.31
C ALA A 115 -16.95 -6.14 6.57
N LYS A 116 -17.55 -7.33 6.64
CA LYS A 116 -18.34 -7.78 7.80
C LYS A 116 -17.53 -7.85 9.09
N ARG A 117 -16.22 -8.10 8.97
CA ARG A 117 -15.26 -8.19 10.08
C ARG A 117 -14.01 -7.39 9.69
N PRO A 118 -13.97 -6.09 9.98
CA PRO A 118 -12.78 -5.29 9.72
C PRO A 118 -11.68 -5.67 10.70
N GLU A 119 -10.50 -5.98 10.18
CA GLU A 119 -9.31 -6.23 11.00
C GLU A 119 -8.72 -4.90 11.46
N THR A 120 -8.24 -4.85 12.70
CA THR A 120 -7.40 -3.74 13.14
C THR A 120 -5.99 -4.06 12.70
N PRO A 121 -5.38 -3.27 11.80
CA PRO A 121 -4.07 -3.61 11.28
C PRO A 121 -3.02 -3.49 12.38
N SER A 122 -2.28 -4.56 12.65
CA SER A 122 -1.11 -4.52 13.52
C SER A 122 0.09 -4.06 12.70
N ILE A 123 0.15 -2.74 12.53
CA ILE A 123 1.21 -2.11 11.75
C ILE A 123 2.59 -2.19 12.41
N SER A 124 2.69 -2.58 13.69
CA SER A 124 3.96 -2.60 14.44
C SER A 124 5.04 -3.46 13.79
N CYS A 125 4.68 -4.56 13.11
CA CYS A 125 5.64 -5.44 12.44
C CYS A 125 6.36 -4.77 11.26
N PHE A 126 5.86 -3.63 10.75
CA PHE A 126 6.49 -2.86 9.67
C PHE A 126 7.40 -1.74 10.16
N ARG A 127 7.46 -1.47 11.48
CA ARG A 127 8.26 -0.36 12.05
C ARG A 127 9.73 -0.40 11.63
N GLY A 128 10.31 -1.60 11.60
CA GLY A 128 11.71 -1.82 11.20
C GLY A 128 11.94 -1.90 9.69
N LEU A 129 10.99 -1.42 8.86
CA LEU A 129 11.14 -1.34 7.40
C LEU A 129 11.15 0.10 6.90
N CYS A 130 10.41 1.00 7.54
CA CYS A 130 10.37 2.39 7.14
C CYS A 130 11.66 3.11 7.56
N GLN A 131 12.23 3.91 6.65
CA GLN A 131 13.42 4.74 6.89
C GLN A 131 13.36 5.57 8.17
N SER A 132 12.17 6.05 8.50
CA SER A 132 11.96 7.00 9.58
C SER A 132 11.33 6.32 10.80
N GLY A 133 12.13 5.63 11.61
CA GLY A 133 11.67 4.98 12.83
C GLY A 133 10.95 5.92 13.82
N ALA A 134 11.33 7.21 13.84
CA ALA A 134 10.69 8.26 14.64
C ALA A 134 9.35 8.77 14.05
N TYR A 135 9.17 8.66 12.72
CA TYR A 135 7.99 9.16 12.00
C TYR A 135 7.12 8.04 11.43
N PHE A 136 7.31 6.81 11.92
CA PHE A 136 6.68 5.59 11.41
C PHE A 136 5.18 5.73 11.15
N TYR A 137 4.42 6.21 12.14
CA TYR A 137 2.97 6.37 12.00
C TYR A 137 2.59 7.37 10.91
N SER A 138 3.35 8.45 10.75
CA SER A 138 3.09 9.47 9.72
C SER A 138 3.44 9.01 8.29
N SER A 139 4.21 7.91 8.17
CA SER A 139 4.52 7.21 6.92
C SER A 139 3.45 6.16 6.55
N ILE A 140 2.35 6.08 7.30
CA ILE A 140 1.26 5.14 7.04
C ILE A 140 -0.02 5.89 6.70
N VAL A 141 -0.70 5.39 5.67
CA VAL A 141 -2.02 5.84 5.27
C VAL A 141 -2.97 4.66 5.22
N LEU A 142 -4.07 4.74 5.96
CA LEU A 142 -5.17 3.78 5.90
C LEU A 142 -6.09 4.14 4.71
N VAL A 143 -6.22 3.22 3.77
CA VAL A 143 -6.93 3.42 2.52
C VAL A 143 -8.23 2.60 2.55
N GLY A 144 -9.35 3.30 2.74
CA GLY A 144 -10.67 2.69 2.73
C GLY A 144 -11.19 2.49 1.30
N THR A 145 -11.60 1.28 0.96
CA THR A 145 -12.17 0.94 -0.35
C THR A 145 -13.61 0.42 -0.25
N MET A 146 -14.33 0.41 -1.37
CA MET A 146 -15.66 -0.19 -1.51
C MET A 146 -16.71 0.33 -0.50
N GLY A 147 -16.55 1.55 -0.01
CA GLY A 147 -17.47 2.22 0.90
C GLY A 147 -17.69 3.67 0.56
N ASP A 148 -18.52 4.33 1.36
CA ASP A 148 -18.75 5.76 1.31
C ASP A 148 -18.10 6.49 2.50
N ASP A 149 -18.35 7.80 2.60
CA ASP A 149 -17.76 8.63 3.66
C ASP A 149 -18.37 8.32 5.04
N THR A 150 -19.58 7.76 5.09
CA THR A 150 -20.21 7.28 6.33
C THR A 150 -19.48 6.04 6.82
N ASP A 151 -19.19 5.09 5.92
CA ASP A 151 -18.40 3.91 6.26
C ASP A 151 -16.99 4.32 6.73
N LEU A 152 -16.33 5.23 6.02
CA LEU A 152 -15.01 5.74 6.42
C LEU A 152 -15.05 6.38 7.81
N ARG A 153 -16.05 7.22 8.08
CA ARG A 153 -16.23 7.87 9.38
C ARG A 153 -16.34 6.83 10.50
N ARG A 154 -17.14 5.77 10.30
CA ARG A 154 -17.28 4.67 11.27
C ARG A 154 -15.93 4.00 11.56
N PHE A 155 -15.08 3.79 10.55
CA PHE A 155 -13.74 3.25 10.76
C PHE A 155 -12.85 4.21 11.56
N LYS A 156 -12.86 5.50 11.21
CA LYS A 156 -12.07 6.53 11.91
C LYS A 156 -12.46 6.65 13.39
N GLU A 157 -13.74 6.56 13.70
CA GLU A 157 -14.27 6.65 15.07
C GLU A 157 -14.16 5.31 15.84
N GLY A 158 -14.03 4.19 15.12
CA GLY A 158 -13.91 2.84 15.66
C GLY A 158 -12.53 2.21 15.44
N THR A 159 -12.47 1.22 14.55
CA THR A 159 -11.30 0.33 14.30
C THR A 159 -9.98 1.09 14.10
N TRP A 160 -10.00 2.25 13.46
CA TRP A 160 -8.79 3.03 13.15
C TRP A 160 -8.48 4.14 14.15
N ARG A 161 -9.35 4.38 15.13
CA ARG A 161 -9.24 5.49 16.07
C ARG A 161 -7.88 5.54 16.75
N ASN A 162 -7.41 4.40 17.26
CA ASN A 162 -6.15 4.32 17.98
C ASN A 162 -4.94 4.64 17.08
N LEU A 163 -4.94 4.14 15.84
CA LEU A 163 -3.87 4.41 14.87
C LEU A 163 -3.86 5.88 14.43
N ILE A 164 -5.04 6.45 14.18
CA ILE A 164 -5.18 7.86 13.84
C ILE A 164 -4.68 8.75 14.97
N SER A 165 -4.98 8.40 16.24
CA SER A 165 -4.46 9.14 17.40
C SER A 165 -2.93 9.10 17.53
N GLN A 166 -2.27 8.13 16.90
CA GLN A 166 -0.80 7.99 16.84
C GLN A 166 -0.19 8.72 15.62
N GLY A 167 -1.00 9.40 14.80
CA GLY A 167 -0.55 10.18 13.65
C GLY A 167 -0.68 9.47 12.30
N VAL A 168 -1.31 8.30 12.25
CA VAL A 168 -1.62 7.61 10.98
C VAL A 168 -2.69 8.38 10.21
N LYS A 169 -2.47 8.57 8.91
CA LYS A 169 -3.40 9.28 8.02
C LYS A 169 -4.44 8.31 7.47
N SER A 170 -5.55 8.83 6.95
CA SER A 170 -6.58 7.98 6.32
C SER A 170 -7.40 8.71 5.25
N LEU A 171 -7.72 7.99 4.17
CA LEU A 171 -8.59 8.48 3.09
C LEU A 171 -9.52 7.40 2.55
N ARG A 172 -10.52 7.84 1.77
CA ARG A 172 -11.34 6.96 0.93
C ARG A 172 -10.74 6.92 -0.47
N TYR A 173 -10.43 5.73 -0.95
CA TYR A 173 -10.01 5.53 -2.33
C TYR A 173 -11.22 5.32 -3.23
N GLN A 174 -11.32 6.12 -4.29
CA GLN A 174 -12.50 6.20 -5.16
C GLN A 174 -12.31 5.40 -6.46
N ASN A 175 -11.30 4.53 -6.52
CA ASN A 175 -10.96 3.77 -7.71
C ASN A 175 -10.67 4.65 -8.95
N THR A 176 -10.08 5.83 -8.74
CA THR A 176 -9.70 6.76 -9.81
C THR A 176 -8.21 7.09 -9.72
N PRO A 177 -7.55 7.43 -10.85
CA PRO A 177 -6.18 7.92 -10.85
C PRO A 177 -5.98 9.13 -9.93
N GLN A 178 -6.96 10.04 -9.86
CA GLN A 178 -6.93 11.21 -8.97
C GLN A 178 -6.84 10.78 -7.49
N SER A 179 -7.72 9.89 -7.04
CA SER A 179 -7.69 9.39 -5.65
C SER A 179 -6.45 8.53 -5.35
N ALA A 180 -5.84 7.91 -6.37
CA ALA A 180 -4.57 7.20 -6.21
C ALA A 180 -3.41 8.17 -5.96
N ARG A 181 -3.35 9.27 -6.75
CA ARG A 181 -2.37 10.34 -6.54
C ARG A 181 -2.48 10.96 -5.16
N GLU A 182 -3.70 11.25 -4.70
CA GLU A 182 -3.96 11.80 -3.36
C GLU A 182 -3.41 10.89 -2.24
N ALA A 183 -3.60 9.58 -2.37
CA ALA A 183 -3.04 8.62 -1.41
C ALA A 183 -1.50 8.61 -1.40
N ILE A 184 -0.88 8.64 -2.59
CA ILE A 184 0.59 8.64 -2.74
C ILE A 184 1.19 9.94 -2.18
N SER A 185 0.57 11.10 -2.45
CA SER A 185 1.02 12.40 -1.95
C SER A 185 0.88 12.56 -0.42
N MET A 186 0.14 11.68 0.25
CA MET A 186 0.12 11.66 1.72
C MET A 186 1.38 11.03 2.32
N ILE A 187 2.17 10.28 1.53
CA ILE A 187 3.44 9.67 1.95
C ILE A 187 4.62 10.50 1.46
N ILE A 188 4.64 10.85 0.18
CA ILE A 188 5.74 11.59 -0.45
C ILE A 188 5.65 13.06 -0.02
N LYS A 189 6.77 13.63 0.44
CA LYS A 189 6.88 15.03 0.85
C LYS A 189 7.50 15.87 -0.25
#